data_AF-A0A356QDV3-F1
#
_entry.id   AF-A0A356QDV3-F1
#
_cell.length_a   1.000
_cell.length_b   1.000
_cell.length_c   1.000
_cell.angle_alpha   90.00
_cell.angle_beta   90.00
_cell.angle_gamma   90.00
#
_symmetry.space_group_name_H-M   'P 1'
#
loop_
_entity.id
_entity.type
_entity.pdbx_description
1 polymer ?
#
loop_
_entity_poly.entity_id
_entity_poly.type
_entity_poly.pdbx_seq_one_letter_code
_entity_poly.pdbx_strand_id
1 'polypeptide(L)'
;KDFLDAFREMFGDEREDYPAALQRHYQNGPPADWQTRFLSTYASSHPHEDWAETASHLLHLTDITDSFVSSGMTSPALPDDHNWDAYAEPDAERLIHIAASLVAGVNHVNRSMGLSDLYPFVLSDVALRKLAFAHDWLRRGAQEL
;
A
#
# COMPACT_ATOMS: atom_id res chain seq x y z
N LYS A 1 17.52 6.08 -13.13
CA LYS A 1 17.55 4.60 -13.10
C LYS A 1 16.35 4.13 -13.88
N ASP A 2 16.48 3.10 -14.71
CA ASP A 2 15.35 2.56 -15.45
C ASP A 2 14.32 1.93 -14.48
N PHE A 3 13.04 1.94 -14.85
CA PHE A 3 11.97 1.39 -14.02
C PHE A 3 12.17 -0.10 -13.78
N LEU A 4 12.49 -0.87 -14.83
CA LEU A 4 12.63 -2.32 -14.74
C LEU A 4 13.77 -2.74 -13.81
N ASP A 5 14.91 -2.04 -13.85
CA ASP A 5 16.03 -2.32 -12.95
C ASP A 5 15.66 -2.04 -11.49
N ALA A 6 14.98 -0.93 -11.23
CA ALA A 6 14.54 -0.56 -9.89
C ALA A 6 13.42 -1.50 -9.38
N PHE A 7 12.53 -1.92 -10.28
CA PHE A 7 11.47 -2.90 -10.01
C PHE A 7 12.07 -4.23 -9.58
N ARG A 8 13.04 -4.76 -10.32
CA ARG A 8 13.67 -6.05 -10.02
C ARG A 8 14.40 -6.07 -8.69
N GLU A 9 15.02 -4.96 -8.31
CA GLU A 9 15.63 -4.82 -6.99
C GLU A 9 14.61 -4.81 -5.84
N MET A 10 13.41 -4.28 -6.08
CA MET A 10 12.38 -4.12 -5.05
C MET A 10 11.44 -5.34 -4.94
N PHE A 11 10.97 -5.87 -6.07
CA PHE A 11 9.93 -6.91 -6.15
C PHE A 11 10.47 -8.28 -6.61
N GLY A 12 11.68 -8.32 -7.18
CA GLY A 12 12.27 -9.54 -7.74
C GLY A 12 12.11 -9.65 -9.26
N ASP A 13 12.56 -10.77 -9.82
CA ASP A 13 12.63 -10.99 -11.26
C ASP A 13 11.26 -11.37 -11.85
N GLU A 14 10.67 -10.44 -12.59
CA GLU A 14 9.35 -10.58 -13.20
C GLU A 14 9.29 -11.55 -14.39
N ARG A 15 10.44 -12.04 -14.85
CA ARG A 15 10.53 -13.02 -15.95
C ARG A 15 10.25 -14.45 -15.51
N GLU A 16 10.00 -14.65 -14.21
CA GLU A 16 9.50 -15.92 -13.70
C GLU A 16 8.24 -16.34 -14.48
N ASP A 17 8.10 -17.65 -14.73
CA ASP A 17 6.93 -18.16 -15.43
C ASP A 17 5.68 -17.93 -14.56
N TYR A 18 4.88 -16.95 -14.97
CA TYR A 18 3.72 -16.47 -14.22
C TYR A 18 2.69 -17.59 -13.92
N PRO A 19 2.22 -18.38 -14.91
CA PRO A 19 1.35 -19.52 -14.63
C PRO A 19 1.94 -20.53 -13.64
N ALA A 20 3.23 -20.87 -13.78
CA ALA A 20 3.90 -21.80 -12.89
C ALA A 20 4.07 -21.24 -11.47
N ALA A 21 4.32 -19.94 -11.33
CA ALA A 21 4.45 -19.26 -10.04
C ALA A 21 3.12 -19.26 -9.27
N LEU A 22 2.01 -18.92 -9.94
CA LEU A 22 0.67 -19.03 -9.36
C LEU A 22 0.33 -20.46 -8.97
N GLN A 23 0.65 -21.45 -9.82
CA GLN A 23 0.40 -22.84 -9.51
C GLN A 23 1.18 -23.29 -8.25
N ARG A 24 2.45 -22.89 -8.12
CA ARG A 24 3.25 -23.14 -6.90
C ARG A 24 2.60 -22.51 -5.67
N HIS A 25 2.12 -21.27 -5.78
CA HIS A 25 1.44 -20.60 -4.68
C HIS A 25 0.16 -21.33 -4.24
N TYR A 26 -0.67 -21.76 -5.18
CA TYR A 26 -1.89 -22.53 -4.83
C TYR A 26 -1.60 -23.91 -4.23
N GLN A 27 -0.48 -24.54 -4.61
CA GLN A 27 -0.11 -25.86 -4.10
C GLN A 27 0.59 -25.80 -2.73
N ASN A 28 1.49 -24.84 -2.54
CA ASN A 28 2.37 -24.78 -1.37
C ASN A 28 1.96 -23.70 -0.36
N GLY A 29 1.05 -22.80 -0.74
CA GLY A 29 0.72 -21.61 0.04
C GLY A 29 1.80 -20.53 -0.04
N PRO A 30 1.61 -19.43 0.72
CA PRO A 30 2.62 -18.36 0.83
C PRO A 30 3.86 -18.85 1.61
N PRO A 31 5.03 -18.21 1.39
CA PRO A 31 6.21 -18.40 2.24
C PRO A 31 5.90 -18.15 3.72
N ALA A 32 6.57 -18.85 4.64
CA ALA A 32 6.32 -18.71 6.08
C ALA A 32 6.60 -17.30 6.64
N ASP A 33 7.45 -16.53 5.96
CA ASP A 33 7.82 -15.15 6.28
C ASP A 33 7.00 -14.11 5.52
N TRP A 34 5.87 -14.48 4.88
CA TRP A 34 5.16 -13.56 3.99
C TRP A 34 4.72 -12.26 4.68
N GLN A 35 4.28 -12.32 5.95
CA GLN A 35 3.80 -11.15 6.68
C GLN A 35 4.89 -10.07 6.87
N THR A 36 6.17 -10.44 6.82
CA THR A 36 7.28 -9.49 7.01
C THR A 36 7.75 -8.87 5.69
N ARG A 37 7.24 -9.36 4.55
CA ARG A 37 7.76 -9.02 3.21
C ARG A 37 6.69 -8.58 2.21
N PHE A 38 5.47 -9.05 2.35
CA PHE A 38 4.38 -8.87 1.39
C PHE A 38 3.13 -8.35 2.10
N LEU A 39 2.32 -7.59 1.36
CA LEU A 39 1.06 -7.04 1.87
C LEU A 39 -0.06 -8.08 1.99
N SER A 40 0.00 -9.10 1.15
CA SER A 40 -0.95 -10.21 1.15
C SER A 40 -0.23 -11.52 0.83
N THR A 41 -0.90 -12.64 1.11
CA THR A 41 -0.39 -13.94 0.67
C THR A 41 -0.28 -14.01 -0.84
N TYR A 42 -1.23 -13.38 -1.56
CA TYR A 42 -1.25 -13.37 -3.01
C TYR A 42 -0.11 -12.53 -3.62
N ALA A 43 0.28 -11.43 -2.97
CA ALA A 43 1.47 -10.66 -3.34
C ALA A 43 2.75 -11.50 -3.33
N SER A 44 2.83 -12.56 -2.50
CA SER A 44 3.99 -13.47 -2.50
C SER A 44 4.04 -14.44 -3.68
N SER A 45 3.00 -14.46 -4.53
CA SER A 45 2.88 -15.44 -5.61
C SER A 45 3.72 -15.13 -6.84
N HIS A 46 3.92 -13.84 -7.15
CA HIS A 46 4.69 -13.40 -8.31
C HIS A 46 5.07 -11.91 -8.16
N PRO A 47 6.25 -11.45 -8.67
CA PRO A 47 6.65 -10.04 -8.58
C PRO A 47 5.64 -9.03 -9.16
N HIS A 48 4.95 -9.37 -10.25
CA HIS A 48 3.84 -8.55 -10.77
C HIS A 48 2.65 -8.45 -9.81
N GLU A 49 2.31 -9.52 -9.09
CA GLU A 49 1.23 -9.48 -8.10
C GLU A 49 1.62 -8.66 -6.88
N ASP A 50 2.88 -8.77 -6.45
CA ASP A 50 3.44 -7.93 -5.38
C ASP A 50 3.34 -6.44 -5.72
N TRP A 51 3.67 -6.06 -6.95
CA TRP A 51 3.49 -4.71 -7.46
C TRP A 51 2.02 -4.30 -7.51
N ALA A 52 1.14 -5.12 -8.09
CA ALA A 52 -0.27 -4.80 -8.25
C ALA A 52 -0.95 -4.60 -6.89
N GLU A 53 -0.71 -5.50 -5.93
CA GLU A 53 -1.22 -5.40 -4.57
C GLU A 53 -0.65 -4.18 -3.84
N THR A 54 0.64 -3.87 -4.01
CA THR A 54 1.27 -2.69 -3.41
C THR A 54 0.66 -1.39 -3.96
N ALA A 55 0.55 -1.27 -5.28
CA ALA A 55 -0.02 -0.08 -5.91
C ALA A 55 -1.50 0.10 -5.53
N SER A 56 -2.28 -0.99 -5.55
CA SER A 56 -3.69 -0.99 -5.11
C SER A 56 -3.82 -0.56 -3.65
N HIS A 57 -2.97 -1.08 -2.76
CA HIS A 57 -2.98 -0.73 -1.35
C HIS A 57 -2.66 0.76 -1.12
N LEU A 58 -1.66 1.28 -1.83
CA LEU A 58 -1.33 2.71 -1.79
C LEU A 58 -2.51 3.59 -2.22
N LEU A 59 -3.15 3.27 -3.35
CA LEU A 59 -4.32 4.01 -3.83
C LEU A 59 -5.45 3.95 -2.80
N HIS A 60 -5.71 2.78 -2.22
CA HIS A 60 -6.73 2.61 -1.20
C HIS A 60 -6.45 3.47 0.06
N LEU A 61 -5.19 3.56 0.52
CA LEU A 61 -4.80 4.44 1.62
C LEU A 61 -5.00 5.92 1.28
N THR A 62 -4.72 6.30 0.03
CA THR A 62 -4.94 7.65 -0.49
C THR A 62 -6.44 7.98 -0.50
N ASP A 63 -7.26 7.08 -1.06
CA ASP A 63 -8.71 7.21 -1.17
C ASP A 63 -9.39 7.30 0.20
N ILE A 64 -8.96 6.48 1.17
CA ILE A 64 -9.45 6.55 2.55
C ILE A 64 -9.17 7.93 3.14
N THR A 65 -7.95 8.43 2.93
CA THR A 65 -7.51 9.71 3.49
C THR A 65 -8.28 10.87 2.87
N ASP A 66 -8.40 10.89 1.55
CA ASP A 66 -9.20 11.87 0.81
C ASP A 66 -10.68 11.82 1.23
N SER A 67 -11.27 10.62 1.32
CA SER A 67 -12.66 10.44 1.73
C SER A 67 -12.91 10.93 3.16
N PHE A 68 -11.97 10.70 4.08
CA PHE A 68 -12.04 11.19 5.45
C PHE A 68 -12.06 12.72 5.50
N VAL A 69 -11.15 13.37 4.77
CA VAL A 69 -11.07 14.84 4.67
C VAL A 69 -12.34 15.41 4.00
N SER A 70 -12.75 14.84 2.87
CA SER A 70 -13.95 15.24 2.12
C SER A 70 -15.25 15.06 2.90
N SER A 71 -15.28 14.16 3.88
CA SER A 71 -16.41 13.98 4.80
C SER A 71 -16.47 15.05 5.90
N GLY A 72 -15.52 15.99 5.95
CA GLY A 72 -15.41 17.02 6.99
C GLY A 72 -14.87 16.50 8.33
N MET A 73 -14.32 15.28 8.36
CA MET A 73 -13.68 14.76 9.56
C MET A 73 -12.28 15.36 9.73
N THR A 74 -11.85 15.50 10.98
CA THR A 74 -10.53 16.06 11.31
C THR A 74 -9.77 15.12 12.21
N SER A 75 -8.44 15.20 12.15
CA SER A 75 -7.52 14.40 12.94
C SER A 75 -6.25 15.20 13.20
N PRO A 76 -5.60 15.07 14.38
CA PRO A 76 -4.30 15.69 14.63
C PRO A 76 -3.18 15.22 13.69
N ALA A 77 -3.39 14.09 12.99
CA ALA A 77 -2.44 13.61 11.98
C ALA A 77 -2.56 14.36 10.65
N LEU A 78 -3.71 14.98 10.37
CA LEU A 78 -3.90 15.74 9.14
C LEU A 78 -3.07 17.03 9.16
N PRO A 79 -2.61 17.51 8.00
CA PRO A 79 -2.00 18.83 7.89
C PRO A 79 -2.98 19.95 8.27
N ASP A 80 -2.46 21.05 8.82
CA ASP A 80 -3.26 22.24 9.15
C ASP A 80 -3.75 23.00 7.90
N ASP A 81 -3.29 22.62 6.70
CA ASP A 81 -3.71 23.23 5.44
C ASP A 81 -5.03 22.63 4.94
N HIS A 82 -6.08 23.47 4.91
CA HIS A 82 -7.40 23.09 4.41
C HIS A 82 -7.45 22.80 2.90
N ASN A 83 -6.45 23.22 2.13
CA ASN A 83 -6.32 22.92 0.71
C ASN A 83 -5.40 21.71 0.46
N TRP A 84 -4.98 20.99 1.50
CA TRP A 84 -4.18 19.80 1.34
C TRP A 84 -4.96 18.72 0.60
N ASP A 85 -4.34 18.17 -0.43
CA ASP A 85 -4.89 17.12 -1.29
C ASP A 85 -4.02 15.86 -1.14
N ALA A 86 -4.65 14.76 -0.70
CA ALA A 86 -4.00 13.49 -0.48
C ALA A 86 -3.37 12.92 -1.77
N TYR A 87 -4.01 13.11 -2.92
CA TYR A 87 -3.48 12.67 -4.22
C TYR A 87 -2.28 13.51 -4.66
N ALA A 88 -2.19 14.76 -4.19
CA ALA A 88 -1.12 15.68 -4.52
C ALA A 88 0.09 15.57 -3.57
N GLU A 89 -0.02 14.88 -2.43
CA GLU A 89 1.05 14.76 -1.41
C GLU A 89 2.34 14.15 -1.97
N PRO A 90 3.45 14.91 -2.06
CA PRO A 90 4.71 14.41 -2.62
C PRO A 90 5.47 13.44 -1.73
N ASP A 91 5.25 13.46 -0.42
CA ASP A 91 5.93 12.59 0.53
C ASP A 91 5.12 11.31 0.80
N ALA A 92 5.59 10.19 0.24
CA ALA A 92 4.95 8.90 0.40
C ALA A 92 4.86 8.47 1.88
N GLU A 93 5.91 8.68 2.66
CA GLU A 93 5.94 8.29 4.07
C GLU A 93 4.93 9.11 4.87
N ARG A 94 4.84 10.41 4.58
CA ARG A 94 3.83 11.28 5.19
C ARG A 94 2.42 10.81 4.87
N LEU A 95 2.11 10.55 3.60
CA LEU A 95 0.79 10.05 3.17
C LEU A 95 0.44 8.73 3.87
N ILE A 96 1.36 7.77 3.88
CA ILE A 96 1.17 6.46 4.51
C ILE A 96 0.95 6.61 6.02
N HIS A 97 1.73 7.46 6.70
CA HIS A 97 1.56 7.70 8.14
C HIS A 97 0.23 8.36 8.49
N ILE A 98 -0.23 9.31 7.68
CA ILE A 98 -1.56 9.92 7.84
C ILE A 98 -2.63 8.85 7.69
N ALA A 99 -2.62 8.12 6.57
CA ALA A 99 -3.61 7.09 6.27
C ALA A 99 -3.66 6.01 7.34
N ALA A 100 -2.50 5.51 7.79
CA ALA A 100 -2.40 4.51 8.85
C ALA A 100 -2.99 5.02 10.19
N SER A 101 -2.76 6.29 10.52
CA SER A 101 -3.30 6.92 11.73
C SER A 101 -4.83 7.03 11.66
N LEU A 102 -5.38 7.42 10.50
CA LEU A 102 -6.83 7.49 10.27
C LEU A 102 -7.48 6.11 10.35
N VAL A 103 -6.89 5.12 9.68
CA VAL A 103 -7.34 3.72 9.73
C VAL A 103 -7.35 3.20 11.17
N ALA A 104 -6.30 3.47 11.95
CA ALA A 104 -6.23 3.05 13.35
C ALA A 104 -7.37 3.66 14.18
N GLY A 105 -7.70 4.94 13.94
CA GLY A 105 -8.84 5.61 14.55
C GLY A 105 -10.18 4.97 14.17
N VAL A 106 -10.41 4.71 12.89
CA VAL A 106 -11.63 4.05 12.39
C VAL A 106 -11.77 2.64 12.98
N ASN A 107 -10.70 1.85 12.99
CA ASN A 107 -10.69 0.53 13.62
C ASN A 107 -11.00 0.60 15.13
N HIS A 108 -10.49 1.62 15.83
CA HIS A 108 -10.81 1.82 17.24
C HIS A 108 -12.31 2.11 17.45
N VAL A 109 -12.92 2.94 16.61
CA VAL A 109 -14.37 3.18 16.62
C VAL A 109 -15.15 1.89 16.35
N ASN A 110 -14.77 1.11 15.34
CA ASN A 110 -15.44 -0.15 15.02
C ASN A 110 -15.41 -1.15 16.19
N ARG A 111 -14.25 -1.30 16.82
CA ARG A 111 -14.12 -2.18 18.00
C ARG A 111 -15.01 -1.76 19.16
N SER A 112 -15.20 -0.45 19.36
CA SER A 112 -16.15 0.07 20.38
C SER A 112 -17.61 -0.32 20.12
N MET A 113 -17.95 -0.55 18.84
CA MET A 113 -19.26 -1.03 18.40
C MET A 113 -19.35 -2.57 18.38
N GLY A 114 -18.29 -3.28 18.76
CA GLY A 114 -18.21 -4.74 18.66
C GLY A 114 -18.03 -5.27 17.23
N LEU A 115 -17.65 -4.41 16.29
CA LEU A 115 -17.35 -4.77 14.91
C LEU A 115 -15.86 -5.13 14.75
N SER A 116 -15.55 -5.94 13.74
CA SER A 116 -14.16 -6.22 13.35
C SER A 116 -13.47 -5.00 12.74
N ASP A 117 -12.15 -5.00 12.74
CA ASP A 117 -11.35 -3.98 12.05
C ASP A 117 -11.71 -3.96 10.56
N LEU A 118 -11.99 -2.78 10.01
CA LEU A 118 -12.32 -2.62 8.59
C LEU A 118 -11.06 -2.74 7.72
N TYR A 119 -9.91 -2.42 8.29
CA TYR A 119 -8.63 -2.45 7.59
C TYR A 119 -7.54 -3.01 8.53
N PRO A 120 -7.45 -4.35 8.68
CA PRO A 120 -6.58 -5.01 9.67
C PRO A 120 -5.16 -5.24 9.16
N PHE A 121 -4.54 -4.25 8.51
CA PHE A 121 -3.21 -4.41 7.92
C PHE A 121 -2.11 -3.95 8.88
N VAL A 122 -1.06 -4.76 8.97
CA VAL A 122 0.19 -4.41 9.65
C VAL A 122 1.24 -4.21 8.57
N LEU A 123 1.68 -2.96 8.40
CA LEU A 123 2.71 -2.62 7.42
C LEU A 123 4.08 -2.96 7.99
N SER A 124 4.76 -3.94 7.38
CA SER A 124 6.17 -4.22 7.66
C SER A 124 7.08 -3.15 7.05
N ASP A 125 8.31 -3.02 7.55
CA ASP A 125 9.30 -2.11 6.97
C ASP A 125 9.55 -2.37 5.48
N VAL A 126 9.45 -3.63 5.05
CA VAL A 126 9.56 -4.01 3.64
C VAL A 126 8.36 -3.50 2.84
N ALA A 127 7.15 -3.69 3.35
CA ALA A 127 5.93 -3.21 2.70
C ALA A 127 5.92 -1.67 2.60
N LEU A 128 6.37 -0.95 3.63
CA LEU A 128 6.50 0.50 3.61
C LEU A 128 7.42 0.99 2.50
N ARG A 129 8.59 0.35 2.34
CA ARG A 129 9.52 0.67 1.23
C ARG A 129 8.92 0.41 -0.14
N LYS A 130 8.13 -0.67 -0.29
CA LYS A 130 7.42 -0.98 -1.53
C LYS A 130 6.33 0.04 -1.84
N LEU A 131 5.56 0.46 -0.84
CA LEU A 131 4.55 1.52 -0.98
C LEU A 131 5.18 2.84 -1.40
N ALA A 132 6.28 3.23 -0.76
CA ALA A 132 7.04 4.43 -1.14
C ALA A 132 7.57 4.34 -2.58
N PHE A 133 8.10 3.17 -2.97
CA PHE A 133 8.52 2.92 -4.35
C PHE A 133 7.35 3.08 -5.34
N ALA A 134 6.19 2.47 -5.07
CA ALA A 134 5.02 2.58 -5.94
C ALA A 134 4.55 4.03 -6.08
N HIS A 135 4.52 4.76 -4.96
CA HIS A 135 4.14 6.17 -4.93
C HIS A 135 5.03 7.04 -5.84
N ASP A 136 6.34 6.90 -5.68
CA ASP A 136 7.31 7.67 -6.46
C ASP A 136 7.17 7.44 -7.96
N TRP A 137 6.95 6.19 -8.39
CA TRP A 137 6.82 5.85 -9.80
C TRP A 137 5.47 6.24 -10.40
N LEU A 138 4.37 6.03 -9.68
CA LEU A 138 3.03 6.45 -10.15
C LEU A 138 2.95 7.96 -10.34
N ARG A 139 3.55 8.74 -9.43
CA ARG A 139 3.59 10.20 -9.55
C ARG A 139 4.41 10.69 -10.74
N ARG A 140 5.54 10.05 -11.04
CA ARG A 140 6.34 10.41 -12.24
C ARG A 140 5.54 10.22 -13.52
N GLY A 141 4.84 9.09 -13.64
CA GLY A 141 3.99 8.82 -14.80
C GLY A 141 2.84 9.84 -14.95
N ALA A 142 2.29 10.34 -13.84
CA ALA A 142 1.26 11.38 -13.86
C ALA A 142 1.80 12.78 -14.25
N GLN A 143 3.08 13.07 -14.03
CA GLN A 143 3.71 14.35 -14.37
C GLN A 143 4.20 14.43 -15.82
N GLU A 144 4.33 13.29 -16.51
CA GLU A 144 4.75 13.19 -17.91
C GLU A 144 3.59 13.24 -18.92
N LEU A 145 2.34 13.34 -18.43
CA LEU A 145 1.11 13.53 -19.22
C LEU A 145 0.71 15.01 -19.29
#